data_AF-A0A928VNF9-F1
#
_entry.id   AF-A0A928VNF9-F1
#
_cell.length_a   1.000
_cell.length_b   1.000
_cell.length_c   1.000
_cell.angle_alpha   90.00
_cell.angle_beta   90.00
_cell.angle_gamma   90.00
#
_symmetry.space_group_name_H-M   'P 1'
#
loop_
_entity.id
_entity.type
_entity.pdbx_description
1 polymer ?
#
loop_
_entity_poly.entity_id
_entity_poly.type
_entity_poly.pdbx_seq_one_letter_code
_entity_poly.pdbx_strand_id
1 'polypeptide(L)' 'MRSILAIAAITALLLPAVAIAATNPPFFVEGTCKELNKQGWGNFPEGDPNYTAKRDRDNDGIACEF' A
#
# COMPACT_ATOMS: atom_id res chain seq x y z
N MET A 1 25.33 -36.46 39.19
CA MET A 1 25.72 -35.29 38.36
C MET A 1 24.79 -35.25 37.16
N ARG A 2 23.99 -34.19 37.03
CA ARG A 2 22.85 -34.09 36.11
C ARG A 2 23.33 -33.48 34.79
N SER A 3 23.45 -34.28 33.74
CA SER A 3 23.78 -33.78 32.40
C SER A 3 22.51 -33.30 31.72
N ILE A 4 22.32 -31.98 31.69
CA ILE A 4 21.25 -31.32 30.93
C ILE A 4 21.93 -30.80 29.66
N LEU A 5 21.68 -31.46 28.52
CA LEU A 5 22.06 -30.92 27.20
C LEU A 5 20.84 -30.23 26.60
N ALA A 6 21.04 -28.96 26.30
CA ALA A 6 20.04 -27.95 25.99
C ALA A 6 19.32 -28.21 24.66
N ILE A 7 18.00 -28.13 24.68
CA ILE A 7 17.16 -28.04 23.49
C ILE A 7 17.27 -26.61 22.98
N ALA A 8 17.97 -26.40 21.86
CA ALA A 8 17.97 -25.11 21.17
C ALA A 8 16.63 -24.96 20.42
N ALA A 9 15.66 -24.31 21.07
CA ALA A 9 14.40 -23.93 20.42
C ALA A 9 14.67 -22.77 19.46
N ILE A 10 14.77 -23.08 18.17
CA ILE A 10 14.80 -22.07 17.10
C ILE A 10 13.38 -21.51 16.98
N THR A 11 13.11 -20.39 17.65
CA THR A 11 11.87 -19.63 17.46
C THR A 11 11.93 -18.94 16.11
N ALA A 12 11.21 -19.48 15.12
CA ALA A 12 10.98 -18.80 13.85
C ALA A 12 10.19 -17.51 14.10
N LEU A 13 10.85 -16.36 13.92
CA LEU A 13 10.25 -15.05 14.06
C LEU A 13 9.36 -14.77 12.86
N LEU A 14 8.05 -14.97 13.02
CA LEU A 14 7.04 -14.51 12.07
C LEU A 14 6.91 -12.99 12.20
N LEU A 15 7.59 -12.25 11.33
CA LEU A 15 7.35 -10.82 11.16
C LEU A 15 6.03 -10.64 10.40
N PRO A 16 5.05 -9.90 10.93
CA PRO A 16 3.88 -9.51 10.14
C PRO A 16 4.34 -8.52 9.07
N ALA A 17 4.06 -8.83 7.80
CA ALA A 17 4.22 -7.87 6.72
C ALA A 17 3.17 -6.76 6.92
N VAL A 18 3.58 -5.68 7.58
CA VAL A 18 2.77 -4.46 7.66
C VAL A 18 2.82 -3.82 6.29
N ALA A 19 1.74 -3.96 5.51
CA ALA A 19 1.58 -3.22 4.26
C ALA A 19 1.43 -1.74 4.63
N ILE A 20 2.51 -0.97 4.43
CA ILE A 20 2.45 0.49 4.52
C ILE A 20 1.70 0.92 3.26
N ALA A 21 0.41 1.22 3.39
CA ALA A 21 -0.34 1.84 2.31
C ALA A 21 0.38 3.14 1.94
N ALA A 22 0.76 3.28 0.67
CA ALA A 22 1.29 4.54 0.16
C ALA A 22 0.21 5.61 0.39
N THR A 23 0.45 6.54 1.30
CA THR A 23 -0.50 7.60 1.59
C THR A 23 -0.45 8.62 0.45
N ASN A 24 -1.37 8.49 -0.51
CA ASN A 24 -2.36 9.53 -0.74
C ASN A 24 -1.95 10.97 -0.34
N PRO A 25 -1.47 11.90 -1.20
CA PRO A 25 -1.42 13.30 -0.79
C PRO A 25 -2.81 13.76 -0.30
N PRO A 26 -2.91 14.47 0.83
CA PRO A 26 -4.19 14.86 1.44
C PRO A 26 -4.88 16.02 0.71
N PHE A 27 -4.37 16.40 -0.46
CA PHE A 27 -4.86 17.46 -1.32
C PHE A 27 -4.84 16.97 -2.76
N PHE A 28 -5.63 17.62 -3.61
CA PHE A 28 -5.65 17.33 -5.04
C PHE A 28 -4.29 17.67 -5.67
N VAL A 29 -3.77 16.74 -6.48
CA VAL A 29 -2.58 16.95 -7.29
C VAL A 29 -2.93 16.87 -8.77
N GLU A 30 -2.51 17.88 -9.51
CA GLU A 30 -2.65 17.96 -10.96
C GLU A 30 -1.77 16.92 -11.65
N GLY A 31 -2.24 16.44 -12.80
CA GLY A 31 -1.52 15.47 -13.62
C GLY A 31 -2.41 14.35 -14.16
N THR A 32 -1.87 13.61 -15.11
CA THR A 32 -2.44 12.37 -15.64
C THR A 32 -2.12 11.19 -14.72
N CYS A 33 -2.93 10.12 -14.75
CA CYS A 33 -2.63 8.91 -13.98
C CYS A 33 -1.21 8.40 -14.22
N LYS A 34 -0.73 8.45 -15.48
CA LYS A 34 0.64 8.09 -15.83
C LYS A 34 1.71 8.89 -15.08
N GLU A 35 1.50 10.18 -14.88
CA GLU A 35 2.44 11.05 -14.14
C GLU A 35 2.37 10.80 -12.64
N LEU A 36 1.17 10.55 -12.10
CA LEU A 36 0.95 10.26 -10.68
C LEU A 36 1.52 8.87 -10.32
N ASN A 37 1.28 7.85 -11.15
CA ASN A 37 1.81 6.50 -10.92
C ASN A 37 3.35 6.47 -10.98
N LYS A 38 3.97 7.28 -11.84
CA LYS A 38 5.43 7.47 -11.85
C LYS A 38 5.98 8.06 -10.55
N GLN A 39 5.16 8.79 -9.81
CA GLN A 39 5.47 9.35 -8.50
C GLN A 39 5.09 8.40 -7.35
N GLY A 40 4.53 7.23 -7.66
CA GLY A 40 4.07 6.27 -6.67
C GLY A 40 2.68 6.58 -6.09
N TRP A 41 1.93 7.49 -6.70
CA TRP A 41 0.54 7.78 -6.32
C TRP A 41 -0.43 7.07 -7.26
N GLY A 42 -1.55 6.62 -6.72
CA GLY A 42 -2.55 5.86 -7.46
C GLY A 42 -3.52 5.16 -6.52
N ASN A 43 -4.36 4.30 -7.08
CA ASN A 43 -5.43 3.61 -6.37
C ASN A 43 -6.26 4.57 -5.50
N PHE A 44 -6.67 5.71 -6.06
CA PHE A 44 -7.43 6.72 -5.31
C PHE A 44 -8.88 6.23 -5.17
N PRO A 45 -9.37 5.83 -3.98
CA PRO A 45 -10.77 5.44 -3.83
C PRO A 45 -11.69 6.65 -3.89
N GLU A 46 -12.98 6.41 -4.15
CA GLU A 46 -14.00 7.45 -3.97
C GLU A 46 -13.86 8.16 -2.60
N GLY A 47 -13.91 9.49 -2.62
CA GLY A 47 -13.70 10.33 -1.44
C GLY A 47 -12.24 10.75 -1.21
N ASP A 48 -11.27 10.15 -1.90
CA ASP A 48 -9.90 10.68 -1.95
C ASP A 48 -9.89 12.03 -2.67
N PRO A 49 -9.14 13.04 -2.18
CA PRO A 49 -9.00 14.32 -2.87
C PRO A 49 -8.54 14.21 -4.32
N ASN A 50 -7.86 13.13 -4.71
CA ASN A 50 -7.33 12.90 -6.05
C ASN A 50 -8.26 12.04 -6.93
N TYR A 51 -9.34 11.49 -6.37
CA TYR A 51 -10.36 10.77 -7.13
C TYR A 51 -11.12 11.74 -8.05
N THR A 52 -11.26 11.37 -9.32
CA THR A 52 -12.19 12.02 -10.24
C THR A 52 -12.77 10.97 -11.18
N ALA A 53 -14.04 11.10 -11.56
CA ALA A 53 -14.67 10.22 -12.56
C ALA A 53 -13.99 10.26 -13.95
N LYS A 54 -13.15 11.28 -14.21
CA LYS A 54 -12.33 11.34 -15.43
C LYS A 54 -11.10 10.43 -15.35
N ARG A 55 -10.57 10.22 -14.14
CA ARG A 55 -9.38 9.40 -13.86
C ARG A 55 -9.76 7.93 -13.59
N ASP A 56 -10.97 7.68 -13.11
CA ASP A 56 -11.61 6.37 -12.99
C ASP A 56 -12.35 6.06 -14.30
N ARG A 57 -11.66 5.44 -15.27
CA ARG A 57 -12.16 5.31 -16.64
C ARG A 57 -13.24 4.22 -16.76
N ASP A 58 -13.09 3.17 -15.97
CA ASP A 58 -13.94 2.00 -15.89
C ASP A 58 -15.07 2.13 -14.88
N ASN A 59 -15.05 3.18 -14.05
CA ASN A 59 -16.09 3.53 -13.07
C ASN A 59 -16.27 2.43 -12.02
N ASP A 60 -15.16 1.90 -11.52
CA ASP A 60 -15.15 0.87 -10.47
C ASP A 60 -15.00 1.47 -9.06
N GLY A 61 -14.84 2.79 -8.98
CA GLY A 61 -14.65 3.53 -7.73
C GLY A 61 -13.19 3.72 -7.33
N ILE A 62 -12.23 3.29 -8.16
CA ILE A 62 -10.79 3.45 -7.94
C ILE A 62 -10.14 4.19 -9.11
N ALA A 63 -9.69 5.42 -8.88
CA ALA A 63 -9.01 6.21 -9.91
C ALA A 63 -7.50 5.94 -9.97
N CYS A 64 -6.93 5.95 -11.18
CA CYS A 64 -5.50 5.83 -11.44
C CYS A 64 -4.82 4.60 -10.80
N GLU A 65 -5.40 3.43 -11.01
CA GLU A 65 -4.78 2.14 -10.63
C GLU A 65 -3.40 1.90 -11.29
N PHE A 66 -2.58 1.03 -10.68
CA PHE A 66 -1.22 0.71 -11.13
C PHE A 66 -1.14 -0.43 -12.16
#